data_AF-A0A7W1J7S3-F1
#
_entry.id   AF-A0A7W1J7S3-F1
#
_cell.length_a   1.000
_cell.length_b   1.000
_cell.length_c   1.000
_cell.angle_alpha   90.00
_cell.angle_beta   90.00
_cell.angle_gamma   90.00
#
_symmetry.space_group_name_H-M   'P 1'
#
loop_
_entity.id
_entity.type
_entity.pdbx_description
1 polymer ?
#
loop_
_entity_poly.entity_id
_entity_poly.type
_entity_poly.pdbx_seq_one_letter_code
_entity_poly.pdbx_strand_id
1 'polypeptide(L)'
;MRILAFADNQLTVERGVVRVLPSPKEGPYRPCIDTLFRSTAAEYGKRVVGVVLSGMLSDGTTGLVLITEGGGVTVVHDPDEAKESSMPESAIIGDHVQFRLPVREITLLLVKLTAGTQDVTKGP
;
A
#
# COMPACT_ATOMS: atom_id res chain seq x y z
N MET A 1 -8.69 12.25 4.87
CA MET A 1 -7.43 12.99 5.13
C MET A 1 -6.46 12.68 3.98
N ARG A 2 -5.83 13.67 3.35
CA ARG A 2 -4.87 13.47 2.24
C ARG A 2 -3.49 13.89 2.72
N ILE A 3 -2.52 12.97 2.69
CA ILE A 3 -1.13 13.24 3.07
C ILE A 3 -0.26 12.77 1.91
N LEU A 4 0.71 13.60 1.54
CA LEU A 4 1.65 13.35 0.45
C LEU A 4 3.06 13.45 0.99
N ALA A 5 3.92 12.50 0.60
CA ALA A 5 5.35 12.60 0.85
C ALA A 5 5.96 13.56 -0.19
N PHE A 6 6.74 14.53 0.27
CA PHE A 6 7.61 15.32 -0.60
C PHE A 6 8.93 14.58 -0.82
N ALA A 7 9.65 14.94 -1.89
CA ALA A 7 10.98 14.41 -2.16
C ALA A 7 11.87 14.48 -0.90
N ASP A 8 12.72 13.48 -0.73
CA ASP A 8 13.63 13.30 0.40
C ASP A 8 12.99 13.10 1.79
N ASN A 9 11.67 12.99 1.89
CA ASN A 9 10.97 12.71 3.15
C ASN A 9 10.21 11.39 3.07
N GLN A 10 10.30 10.59 4.13
CA GLN A 10 9.48 9.39 4.30
C GLN A 10 8.33 9.66 5.27
N LEU A 11 7.26 8.91 5.12
CA LEU A 11 6.11 8.94 6.01
C LEU A 11 6.11 7.70 6.91
N THR A 12 5.89 7.90 8.19
CA THR A 12 5.63 6.81 9.15
C THR A 12 4.34 7.09 9.90
N VAL A 13 3.73 6.03 10.44
CA VAL A 13 2.64 6.16 11.41
C VAL A 13 3.10 5.64 12.76
N GLU A 14 2.82 6.41 13.80
CA GLU A 14 3.12 6.04 15.18
C GLU A 14 2.05 6.64 16.09
N ARG A 15 1.44 5.86 16.98
CA ARG A 15 0.47 6.35 17.98
C ARG A 15 -0.68 7.16 17.36
N GLY A 16 -1.23 6.67 16.25
CA GLY A 16 -2.32 7.34 15.56
C GLY A 16 -1.96 8.60 14.75
N VAL A 17 -0.70 9.03 14.74
CA VAL A 17 -0.26 10.23 14.01
C VAL A 17 0.66 9.88 12.84
N VAL A 18 0.52 10.60 11.74
CA VAL A 18 1.43 10.51 10.60
C VAL A 18 2.61 11.45 10.84
N ARG A 19 3.82 10.91 10.81
CA ARG A 19 5.06 11.65 10.98
C ARG A 19 5.78 11.76 9.64
N VAL A 20 6.31 12.95 9.37
CA VAL A 20 7.21 13.20 8.25
C VAL A 20 8.63 13.18 8.79
N LEU A 21 9.47 12.30 8.25
CA LEU A 21 10.86 12.16 8.65
C LEU A 21 11.76 12.32 7.42
N PRO A 22 12.98 12.84 7.56
CA PRO A 22 13.97 12.76 6.48
C PRO A 22 14.19 11.31 6.06
N SER A 23 14.27 11.06 4.75
CA SER A 23 14.61 9.73 4.23
C SER A 23 16.07 9.41 4.60
N PRO A 24 16.39 8.20 5.09
CA PRO A 24 17.76 7.84 5.47
C PRO A 24 18.69 8.03 4.29
N LYS A 25 19.90 8.60 4.44
CA LYS A 25 20.84 8.92 3.33
C LYS A 25 21.29 7.73 2.47
N GLU A 26 21.01 6.52 2.93
CA GLU A 26 21.30 5.25 2.27
C GLU A 26 19.98 4.48 2.10
N GLY A 27 19.68 4.01 0.89
CA GLY A 27 18.43 3.31 0.56
C GLY A 27 18.08 3.48 -0.93
N PRO A 28 17.44 2.48 -1.54
CA PRO A 28 17.14 2.48 -2.98
C PRO A 28 16.07 3.51 -3.38
N TYR A 29 15.22 3.95 -2.44
CA TYR A 29 14.04 4.77 -2.71
C TYR A 29 13.92 5.97 -1.75
N ARG A 30 13.51 7.12 -2.28
CA ARG A 30 13.30 8.38 -1.55
C ARG A 30 12.16 9.17 -2.23
N PRO A 31 10.95 9.23 -1.67
CA PRO A 31 10.45 8.54 -0.47
C PRO A 31 10.44 7.01 -0.61
N CYS A 32 10.43 6.29 0.52
CA CYS A 32 10.27 4.83 0.56
C CYS A 32 8.86 4.47 1.02
N ILE A 33 8.06 3.84 0.14
CA ILE A 33 6.69 3.40 0.41
C ILE A 33 6.69 2.27 1.46
N ASP A 34 7.68 1.38 1.41
CA ASP A 34 7.82 0.27 2.36
C ASP A 34 7.87 0.75 3.82
N THR A 35 8.46 1.92 4.09
CA THR A 35 8.50 2.50 5.44
C THR A 35 7.09 2.84 5.96
N LEU A 36 6.26 3.43 5.09
CA LEU A 36 4.88 3.79 5.45
C LEU A 36 4.04 2.53 5.67
N PHE A 37 4.14 1.55 4.76
CA PHE A 37 3.38 0.30 4.87
C PHE A 37 3.79 -0.51 6.10
N ARG A 38 5.09 -0.61 6.39
CA ARG A 38 5.58 -1.28 7.61
C ARG A 38 5.02 -0.65 8.88
N SER A 39 5.08 0.68 8.99
CA SER A 39 4.63 1.38 10.20
C SER A 39 3.10 1.33 10.37
N THR A 40 2.35 1.43 9.28
CA THR A 40 0.88 1.26 9.31
C THR A 40 0.47 -0.16 9.66
N ALA A 41 1.09 -1.18 9.07
CA ALA A 41 0.84 -2.58 9.39
C ALA A 41 1.09 -2.86 10.88
N ALA A 42 2.20 -2.36 11.43
CA ALA A 42 2.53 -2.52 12.85
C ALA A 42 1.53 -1.82 13.79
N GLU A 43 1.06 -0.62 13.44
CA GLU A 43 0.15 0.17 14.28
C GLU A 43 -1.30 -0.32 14.22
N TYR A 44 -1.77 -0.74 13.05
CA TYR A 44 -3.20 -0.96 12.79
C TYR A 44 -3.57 -2.39 12.38
N GLY A 45 -2.61 -3.24 12.01
CA GLY A 45 -2.82 -4.63 11.60
C GLY A 45 -3.94 -4.77 10.57
N LYS A 46 -4.94 -5.61 10.87
CA LYS A 46 -6.11 -5.87 10.00
C LYS A 46 -6.96 -4.66 9.60
N ARG A 47 -6.75 -3.49 10.22
CA ARG A 47 -7.45 -2.25 9.85
C ARG A 47 -6.76 -1.49 8.72
N VAL A 48 -5.66 -2.02 8.18
CA VAL A 48 -4.94 -1.41 7.06
C VAL A 48 -5.48 -1.92 5.73
N VAL A 49 -5.64 -0.99 4.79
CA VAL A 49 -5.79 -1.29 3.37
C VAL A 49 -4.57 -0.73 2.65
N GLY A 50 -3.71 -1.60 2.14
CA GLY A 50 -2.54 -1.24 1.34
C GLY A 50 -2.90 -1.23 -0.14
N VAL A 51 -2.60 -0.13 -0.83
CA VAL A 51 -2.88 0.01 -2.27
C VAL A 51 -1.61 0.40 -3.00
N VAL A 52 -1.18 -0.43 -3.95
CA VAL A 52 -0.09 -0.12 -4.89
C VAL A 52 -0.69 0.26 -6.23
N LEU A 53 -0.37 1.45 -6.71
CA LEU A 53 -0.85 1.98 -7.99
C LEU A 53 0.22 1.90 -9.07
N SER A 54 -0.10 2.39 -10.27
CA SER A 54 0.87 2.52 -11.36
C SER A 54 2.10 3.33 -10.93
N GLY A 55 3.28 2.81 -11.26
CA GLY A 55 4.55 3.40 -10.88
C GLY A 55 5.72 2.57 -11.41
N MET A 56 6.89 3.21 -11.48
CA MET A 56 8.16 2.54 -11.72
C MET A 56 8.77 2.11 -10.38
N LEU A 57 9.64 1.10 -10.40
CA LEU A 57 10.37 0.53 -9.23
C LEU A 57 9.58 -0.53 -8.44
N SER A 58 10.26 -1.21 -7.52
CA SER A 58 9.66 -2.27 -6.68
C SER A 58 9.28 -1.80 -5.27
N ASP A 59 9.46 -0.51 -4.98
CA ASP A 59 9.15 0.09 -3.68
C ASP A 59 7.67 -0.09 -3.33
N GLY A 60 7.39 -0.59 -2.14
CA GLY A 60 6.05 -0.94 -1.68
C GLY A 60 5.77 -2.44 -1.67
N THR A 61 6.56 -3.27 -2.36
CA THR A 61 6.36 -4.73 -2.39
C THR A 61 6.56 -5.34 -1.00
N THR A 62 7.71 -5.06 -0.35
CA THR A 62 8.02 -5.60 0.98
C THR A 62 7.02 -5.10 2.02
N GLY A 63 6.62 -3.84 1.93
CA GLY A 63 5.63 -3.23 2.79
C GLY A 63 4.25 -3.86 2.61
N LEU A 64 3.87 -4.19 1.38
CA LEU A 64 2.58 -4.81 1.07
C LEU A 64 2.50 -6.21 1.66
N VAL A 65 3.57 -7.00 1.58
CA VAL A 65 3.70 -8.29 2.29
C VAL A 65 3.42 -8.13 3.78
N LEU A 66 3.99 -7.12 4.43
CA LEU A 66 3.76 -6.89 5.86
C LEU A 66 2.31 -6.51 6.18
N ILE A 67 1.60 -5.86 5.26
CA ILE A 67 0.16 -5.59 5.40
C ILE A 67 -0.62 -6.91 5.31
N THR A 68 -0.30 -7.76 4.35
CA THR A 68 -0.91 -9.10 4.20
C THR A 68 -0.66 -9.95 5.45
N GLU A 69 0.58 -10.03 5.93
CA GLU A 69 0.94 -10.75 7.16
C GLU A 69 0.25 -10.19 8.42
N GLY A 70 0.04 -8.86 8.46
CA GLY A 70 -0.73 -8.18 9.51
C GLY A 70 -2.24 -8.40 9.44
N GLY A 71 -2.73 -9.17 8.45
CA GLY A 71 -4.15 -9.44 8.22
C GLY A 71 -4.91 -8.27 7.59
N GLY A 72 -4.20 -7.30 7.02
CA GLY A 72 -4.78 -6.20 6.27
C GLY A 72 -5.28 -6.62 4.89
N VAL A 73 -5.87 -5.69 4.16
CA VAL A 73 -6.32 -5.88 2.78
C VAL A 73 -5.28 -5.30 1.84
N THR A 74 -4.85 -6.07 0.85
CA THR A 74 -3.88 -5.63 -0.15
C THR A 74 -4.51 -5.57 -1.53
N VAL A 75 -4.29 -4.44 -2.20
CA VAL A 75 -4.88 -4.12 -3.49
C VAL A 75 -3.78 -3.61 -4.41
N VAL A 76 -3.74 -4.10 -5.64
CA VAL A 76 -2.87 -3.59 -6.69
C VAL A 76 -3.71 -3.07 -7.85
N HIS A 77 -3.24 -2.00 -8.46
CA HIS A 77 -3.76 -1.55 -9.74
C HIS A 77 -3.48 -2.62 -10.81
N ASP A 78 -4.48 -2.91 -11.65
CA ASP A 78 -4.32 -3.83 -12.76
C ASP A 78 -3.13 -3.41 -13.65
N PRO A 79 -2.08 -4.25 -13.78
CA PRO A 79 -0.94 -3.97 -14.65
C PRO A 79 -1.33 -3.66 -16.11
N ASP A 80 -2.42 -4.25 -16.61
CA ASP A 80 -2.89 -4.08 -18.00
C ASP A 80 -3.51 -2.69 -18.24
N GLU A 81 -3.94 -1.99 -17.19
CA GLU A 81 -4.43 -0.60 -17.25
C GLU A 81 -3.41 0.41 -16.68
N ALA A 82 -2.28 -0.08 -16.14
CA ALA A 82 -1.24 0.76 -15.57
C ALA A 82 -0.41 1.42 -16.68
N LYS A 83 -0.22 2.74 -16.58
CA LYS A 83 0.70 3.47 -17.46
C LYS A 83 2.14 2.96 -17.31
N GLU A 84 2.53 2.71 -16.07
CA GLU A 84 3.77 2.06 -15.65
C GLU A 84 3.40 0.85 -14.78
N SER A 85 3.63 -0.36 -15.29
CA SER A 85 3.18 -1.62 -14.68
C SER A 85 4.19 -2.26 -13.73
N SER A 86 5.46 -1.80 -13.74
CA SER A 86 6.56 -2.41 -13.00
C SER A 86 6.29 -2.57 -11.49
N MET A 87 5.74 -1.54 -10.85
CA MET A 87 5.45 -1.59 -9.41
C MET A 87 4.28 -2.52 -9.06
N PRO A 88 3.11 -2.45 -9.74
CA PRO A 88 2.05 -3.45 -9.59
C PRO A 88 2.51 -4.89 -9.84
N GLU A 89 3.29 -5.14 -10.91
CA GLU A 89 3.82 -6.46 -11.23
C GLU A 89 4.72 -6.99 -10.12
N SER A 90 5.63 -6.14 -9.62
CA SER A 90 6.50 -6.47 -8.49
C SER A 90 5.70 -6.84 -7.23
N ALA A 91 4.63 -6.09 -6.93
CA ALA A 91 3.74 -6.37 -5.81
C ALA A 91 3.02 -7.72 -5.96
N ILE A 92 2.51 -8.05 -7.15
CA ILE A 92 1.86 -9.32 -7.44
C ILE A 92 2.84 -10.50 -7.32
N ILE A 93 4.09 -10.32 -7.75
CA ILE A 93 5.11 -11.37 -7.67
C ILE A 93 5.56 -11.58 -6.21
N GLY A 94 5.70 -10.50 -5.45
CA GLY A 94 6.26 -10.54 -4.10
C GLY A 94 5.26 -10.81 -2.98
N ASP A 95 3.96 -10.61 -3.18
CA ASP A 95 2.91 -10.74 -2.15
C ASP A 95 1.71 -11.59 -2.62
N HIS A 96 0.95 -12.11 -1.64
CA HIS A 96 -0.36 -12.72 -1.86
C HIS A 96 -1.47 -11.65 -1.90
N VAL A 97 -1.42 -10.80 -2.92
CA VAL A 97 -2.36 -9.68 -3.07
C VAL A 97 -3.80 -10.18 -3.18
N GLN A 98 -4.71 -9.60 -2.37
CA GLN A 98 -6.13 -10.01 -2.36
C GLN A 98 -6.90 -9.52 -3.59
N PHE A 99 -6.60 -8.31 -4.07
CA PHE A 99 -7.34 -7.68 -5.17
C PHE A 99 -6.40 -7.11 -6.22
N ARG A 100 -6.58 -7.52 -7.47
CA ARG A 100 -6.07 -6.86 -8.66
C ARG A 100 -7.24 -6.20 -9.36
N LEU A 101 -7.27 -4.87 -9.44
CA LEU A 101 -8.43 -4.13 -9.92
C LEU A 101 -8.04 -2.90 -10.74
N PRO A 102 -8.86 -2.48 -11.73
CA PRO A 102 -8.71 -1.18 -12.37
C PRO A 102 -8.98 -0.04 -11.38
N VAL A 103 -8.41 1.16 -11.59
CA VAL A 103 -8.51 2.31 -10.65
C VAL A 103 -9.94 2.62 -10.22
N ARG A 104 -10.88 2.51 -11.16
CA ARG A 104 -12.31 2.78 -10.91
C ARG A 104 -12.88 1.82 -9.86
N GLU A 105 -12.50 0.55 -9.90
CA GLU A 105 -12.97 -0.47 -8.97
C GLU A 105 -12.26 -0.40 -7.62
N ILE A 106 -10.98 -0.02 -7.60
CA ILE A 106 -10.26 0.27 -6.35
C ILE A 106 -11.02 1.33 -5.54
N THR A 107 -11.51 2.37 -6.20
CA THR A 107 -12.26 3.45 -5.53
C THR A 107 -13.54 2.91 -4.89
N LEU A 108 -14.29 2.07 -5.60
CA LEU A 108 -15.51 1.45 -5.09
C LEU A 108 -15.22 0.51 -3.91
N LEU A 109 -14.15 -0.28 -4.01
CA LEU A 109 -13.69 -1.17 -2.94
C LEU A 109 -13.34 -0.39 -1.67
N LEU A 110 -12.59 0.71 -1.79
CA LEU A 110 -12.19 1.54 -0.65
C LEU A 110 -13.41 2.14 0.07
N VAL A 111 -14.42 2.59 -0.67
CA VAL A 111 -15.68 3.06 -0.07
C VAL A 111 -16.36 1.94 0.70
N LYS A 112 -16.45 0.74 0.11
CA LYS A 112 -17.07 -0.42 0.76
C LYS A 112 -16.34 -0.83 2.05
N LEU A 113 -15.00 -0.91 2.00
CA LEU A 113 -14.16 -1.29 3.14
C LEU A 113 -14.22 -0.29 4.29
N THR A 114 -14.34 1.00 3.98
CA THR A 114 -14.36 2.07 5.00
C THR A 114 -15.76 2.38 5.54
N ALA A 115 -16.83 2.00 4.84
CA ALA A 115 -18.22 2.18 5.28
C ALA A 115 -18.68 1.20 6.38
N GLY A 116 -17.82 0.29 6.85
CA GLY A 116 -18.08 -0.49 8.05
C GLY A 116 -18.87 -1.79 7.85
N THR A 117 -18.65 -2.51 6.75
CA THR A 117 -19.16 -3.89 6.62
C THR A 117 -18.02 -4.89 6.81
N GLN A 118 -18.10 -5.64 7.91
CA GLN A 118 -17.24 -6.78 8.20
C GLN A 118 -17.42 -7.87 7.13
N ASP A 119 -16.32 -8.59 6.89
CA ASP A 119 -16.17 -9.76 6.02
C ASP A 119 -15.91 -9.50 4.53
N VAL A 120 -14.62 -9.33 4.23
CA VAL A 120 -14.04 -9.57 2.90
C VAL A 120 -13.23 -10.86 2.98
N THR A 121 -13.92 -11.98 3.20
CA THR A 121 -13.32 -13.30 3.03
C THR A 121 -13.68 -13.82 1.64
N LYS A 122 -12.63 -13.91 0.80
CA LYS A 122 -12.56 -14.51 -0.54
C LYS A 122 -13.16 -13.72 -1.71
N GLY A 123 -12.28 -13.24 -2.58
CA GLY A 123 -12.57 -13.09 -4.01
C GLY A 123 -12.70 -14.47 -4.68
N PRO A 124 -13.27 -14.52 -5.91
CA PRO A 124 -13.56 -15.76 -6.64
C PRO A 124 -12.33 -16.62 -6.92
#